data_AF-E9NSJ2-F1
#
_entry.id   AF-E9NSJ2-F1
#
_cell.length_a   1.000
_cell.length_b   1.000
_cell.length_c   1.000
_cell.angle_alpha   90.00
_cell.angle_beta   90.00
_cell.angle_gamma   90.00
#
_symmetry.space_group_name_H-M   'P 1'
#
loop_
_entity.id
_entity.type
_entity.pdbx_description
1 polymer ?
#
loop_
_entity_poly.entity_id
_entity_poly.type
_entity_poly.pdbx_seq_one_letter_code
_entity_poly.pdbx_strand_id
1 'polypeptide(L)'
;MYTVHFYAASHKEELRAVSDSALAAGVPLFISECASCENTGNGRIDEQSWNEWNEWASERNISMLCWSISDKDETCSMFKPEASSAGPWDDSVIKPWGLSVKEWLK
;
A
#
# COMPACT_ATOMS: atom_id res chain seq x y z
N MET A 1 1.62 12.86 -15.11
CA MET A 1 0.95 12.24 -13.95
C MET A 1 1.60 12.79 -12.69
N TYR A 2 0.86 12.82 -11.59
CA TYR A 2 1.32 13.26 -10.27
C TYR A 2 1.11 12.15 -9.26
N THR A 3 1.90 12.15 -8.19
CA THR A 3 1.84 11.09 -7.19
C THR A 3 1.05 11.52 -5.97
N VAL A 4 0.28 10.58 -5.43
CA VAL A 4 -0.17 10.62 -4.04
C VAL A 4 0.36 9.37 -3.36
N HIS A 5 1.01 9.53 -2.22
CA HIS A 5 1.49 8.42 -1.39
C HIS A 5 0.64 8.37 -0.14
N PHE A 6 0.27 7.16 0.28
CA PHE A 6 -0.54 6.99 1.48
C PHE A 6 -0.08 5.79 2.31
N TYR A 7 -0.39 5.85 3.60
CA TYR A 7 -0.17 4.78 4.56
C TYR A 7 -1.49 4.65 5.30
N ALA A 8 -2.22 3.56 5.09
CA ALA A 8 -3.66 3.48 5.38
C ALA A 8 -3.99 3.68 6.87
N ALA A 9 -3.06 3.31 7.76
CA ALA A 9 -3.25 3.54 9.19
C ALA A 9 -3.12 5.01 9.60
N SER A 10 -2.51 5.86 8.75
CA SER A 10 -2.24 7.28 8.99
C SER A 10 -3.05 8.22 8.11
N HIS A 11 -3.23 7.90 6.83
CA HIS A 11 -3.83 8.76 5.81
C HIS A 11 -5.17 8.19 5.37
N LYS A 12 -6.25 8.95 5.56
CA LYS A 12 -7.63 8.44 5.40
C LYS A 12 -8.43 9.27 4.40
N GLU A 13 -9.68 9.55 4.73
CA GLU A 13 -10.65 10.25 3.89
C GLU A 13 -10.16 11.64 3.48
N GLU A 14 -9.46 12.39 4.36
CA GLU A 14 -9.03 13.74 3.99
C GLU A 14 -8.07 13.76 2.80
N LEU A 15 -7.17 12.77 2.70
CA LEU A 15 -6.23 12.69 1.58
C LEU A 15 -6.94 12.26 0.30
N ARG A 16 -7.90 11.32 0.38
CA ARG A 16 -8.75 10.93 -0.77
C ARG A 16 -9.56 12.12 -1.30
N ALA A 17 -10.11 12.96 -0.42
CA ALA A 17 -10.86 14.16 -0.81
C ALA A 17 -9.99 15.20 -1.55
N VAL A 18 -8.73 15.38 -1.12
CA VAL A 18 -7.76 16.22 -1.84
C VAL A 18 -7.41 15.62 -3.21
N SER A 19 -7.22 14.30 -3.28
CA SER A 19 -7.00 13.59 -4.54
C SER A 19 -8.18 13.71 -5.49
N ASP A 20 -9.41 13.63 -5.00
CA ASP A 20 -10.62 13.84 -5.79
C ASP A 20 -10.69 15.25 -6.37
N SER A 21 -10.28 16.25 -5.59
CA SER A 21 -10.19 17.64 -6.09
C SER A 21 -9.17 17.78 -7.22
N ALA A 22 -8.03 17.08 -7.14
CA ALA A 22 -7.03 17.07 -8.21
C ALA A 22 -7.54 16.38 -9.48
N LEU A 23 -8.20 15.22 -9.35
CA LEU A 23 -8.79 14.50 -10.47
C LEU A 23 -9.89 15.33 -11.15
N ALA A 24 -10.75 16.01 -10.38
CA ALA A 24 -11.77 16.91 -10.90
C ALA A 24 -11.18 18.11 -11.67
N ALA A 25 -9.98 18.54 -11.31
CA ALA A 25 -9.22 19.56 -12.03
C ALA A 25 -8.48 19.03 -13.27
N GLY A 26 -8.66 17.76 -13.63
CA GLY A 26 -8.02 17.13 -14.79
C GLY A 26 -6.58 16.69 -14.55
N VAL A 27 -6.14 16.55 -13.29
CA VAL A 27 -4.80 16.13 -12.93
C VAL A 27 -4.74 14.60 -12.85
N PRO A 28 -4.00 13.90 -13.73
CA PRO A 28 -3.90 12.44 -13.68
C PRO A 28 -3.00 11.99 -12.52
N LEU A 29 -3.50 11.06 -11.70
CA LEU A 29 -2.80 10.52 -10.53
C LEU A 29 -2.26 9.10 -10.75
N PHE A 30 -1.15 8.79 -10.09
CA PHE A 30 -0.60 7.45 -9.95
C PHE A 30 -0.11 7.27 -8.51
N ILE A 31 -0.54 6.22 -7.81
CA ILE A 31 -0.07 5.92 -6.45
C ILE A 31 1.21 5.10 -6.57
N SER A 32 2.37 5.78 -6.64
CA SER A 32 3.64 5.10 -6.83
C SER A 32 4.22 4.49 -5.55
N GLU A 33 3.58 4.74 -4.41
CA GLU A 33 3.91 4.13 -3.12
C GLU A 33 2.69 4.13 -2.20
N CYS A 34 2.38 2.99 -1.59
CA CYS A 34 1.38 2.88 -0.56
C CYS A 34 1.59 1.66 0.35
N ALA A 35 1.03 1.70 1.56
CA ALA A 35 0.97 0.52 2.42
C ALA A 35 -0.21 0.58 3.41
N SER A 36 -0.60 -0.57 3.99
CA SER A 36 -1.70 -0.65 4.98
C SER A 36 -1.27 -0.20 6.40
N CYS A 37 0.02 -0.09 6.65
CA CYS A 37 0.64 0.31 7.91
C CYS A 37 0.66 1.84 8.14
N GLU A 38 1.34 2.32 9.18
CA GLU A 38 1.50 3.74 9.48
C GLU A 38 2.62 4.38 8.64
N ASN A 39 2.56 5.70 8.46
CA ASN A 39 3.48 6.49 7.64
C ASN A 39 4.95 6.50 8.10
N THR A 40 5.24 5.88 9.24
CA THR A 40 6.60 5.70 9.76
C THR A 40 7.34 4.53 9.10
N GLY A 41 6.65 3.72 8.29
CA GLY A 41 7.18 2.44 7.80
C GLY A 41 6.95 1.27 8.77
N ASN A 42 6.26 1.52 9.88
CA ASN A 42 6.01 0.56 10.94
C ASN A 42 4.61 0.73 11.56
N GLY A 43 4.33 0.07 12.68
CA GLY A 43 3.11 0.27 13.46
C GLY A 43 1.98 -0.70 13.09
N ARG A 44 0.73 -0.31 13.35
CA ARG A 44 -0.43 -1.19 13.10
C ARG A 44 -0.77 -1.29 11.62
N ILE A 45 -1.25 -2.45 11.18
CA ILE A 45 -1.93 -2.63 9.89
C ILE A 45 -3.39 -2.17 10.04
N ASP A 46 -3.90 -1.42 9.06
CA ASP A 46 -5.29 -0.97 9.01
C ASP A 46 -5.97 -1.50 7.72
N GLU A 47 -6.36 -2.77 7.75
CA GLU A 47 -6.99 -3.46 6.60
C GLU A 47 -8.29 -2.79 6.15
N GLN A 48 -9.07 -2.22 7.08
CA GLN A 48 -10.29 -1.50 6.72
C GLN A 48 -9.95 -0.29 5.86
N SER A 49 -9.02 0.56 6.31
CA SER A 49 -8.65 1.74 5.53
C SER A 49 -7.93 1.38 4.23
N TRP A 50 -7.15 0.29 4.22
CA TRP A 50 -6.54 -0.25 3.00
C TRP A 50 -7.61 -0.61 1.95
N ASN A 51 -8.68 -1.28 2.35
CA ASN A 51 -9.78 -1.62 1.45
C ASN A 51 -10.50 -0.38 0.91
N GLU A 52 -10.74 0.64 1.75
CA GLU A 52 -11.31 1.92 1.30
C GLU A 52 -10.43 2.61 0.25
N TRP A 53 -9.10 2.55 0.39
CA TRP A 53 -8.16 3.07 -0.60
C TRP A 53 -8.18 2.26 -1.91
N ASN A 54 -8.24 0.93 -1.82
CA ASN A 54 -8.31 0.05 -2.98
C ASN A 54 -9.58 0.28 -3.79
N GLU A 55 -10.73 0.35 -3.12
CA GLU A 55 -12.02 0.65 -3.75
C GLU A 55 -11.98 2.02 -4.43
N TRP A 56 -11.55 3.05 -3.70
CA TRP A 56 -11.43 4.42 -4.22
C TRP A 56 -10.54 4.49 -5.47
N ALA A 57 -9.36 3.85 -5.43
CA ALA A 57 -8.41 3.86 -6.54
C ALA A 57 -8.95 3.06 -7.75
N SER A 58 -9.58 1.92 -7.51
CA SER A 58 -10.19 1.07 -8.55
C SER A 58 -11.30 1.80 -9.29
N GLU A 59 -12.23 2.46 -8.58
CA GLU A 59 -13.31 3.26 -9.18
C GLU A 59 -12.80 4.37 -10.11
N ARG A 60 -11.59 4.87 -9.84
CA ARG A 60 -10.95 5.98 -10.58
C ARG A 60 -9.91 5.49 -11.58
N ASN A 61 -9.72 4.18 -11.73
CA ASN A 61 -8.70 3.57 -12.58
C ASN A 61 -7.27 4.04 -12.25
N ILE A 62 -6.96 4.21 -10.96
CA ILE A 62 -5.65 4.66 -10.48
C ILE A 62 -4.81 3.42 -10.15
N SER A 63 -3.65 3.30 -10.79
CA SER A 63 -2.68 2.26 -10.47
C SER A 63 -1.97 2.54 -9.14
N MET A 64 -1.65 1.46 -8.41
CA MET A 64 -1.00 1.49 -7.11
C MET A 64 0.23 0.58 -7.06
N LEU A 65 1.27 0.99 -6.33
CA LEU A 65 2.44 0.17 -6.00
C LEU A 65 2.61 0.07 -4.48
N CYS A 66 2.75 -1.16 -3.98
CA CYS A 66 2.83 -1.44 -2.55
C CYS A 66 4.28 -1.39 -2.04
N TRP A 67 4.49 -0.66 -0.94
CA TRP A 67 5.75 -0.61 -0.20
C TRP A 67 5.76 -1.68 0.90
N SER A 68 6.77 -2.55 1.03
CA SER A 68 7.88 -2.78 0.10
C SER A 68 8.39 -4.22 0.12
N ILE A 69 9.08 -4.58 -0.97
CA ILE A 69 9.90 -5.79 -1.07
C ILE A 69 11.19 -5.56 -0.26
N SER A 70 11.11 -5.84 1.04
CA SER A 70 12.21 -5.77 1.99
C SER A 70 11.97 -6.78 3.12
N ASP A 71 13.05 -7.15 3.80
CA ASP A 71 13.08 -8.04 4.97
C ASP A 71 13.35 -7.28 6.28
N LYS A 72 13.43 -5.94 6.23
CA LYS A 72 13.64 -5.09 7.41
C LYS A 72 12.61 -5.41 8.48
N ASP A 73 13.04 -5.40 9.73
CA ASP A 73 12.16 -5.68 10.87
C ASP A 73 11.23 -4.51 11.19
N GLU A 74 10.25 -4.30 10.31
CA GLU A 74 9.16 -3.34 10.45
C GLU A 74 7.88 -3.90 9.80
N THR A 75 6.73 -3.30 10.12
CA THR A 75 5.43 -3.77 9.63
C THR A 75 5.26 -3.62 8.12
N CYS A 76 5.76 -2.55 7.50
CA CYS A 76 5.55 -2.29 6.07
C CYS A 76 6.47 -3.10 5.14
N SER A 77 7.43 -3.84 5.70
CA SER A 77 8.25 -4.78 4.93
C SER A 77 7.46 -6.08 4.67
N MET A 78 7.50 -6.60 3.45
CA MET A 78 6.71 -7.78 3.07
C MET A 78 7.32 -9.11 3.54
N PHE A 79 8.62 -9.14 3.85
CA PHE A 79 9.33 -10.38 4.17
C PHE A 79 9.90 -10.40 5.57
N LYS A 80 10.05 -11.60 6.12
CA LYS A 80 10.85 -11.85 7.33
C LYS A 80 12.34 -11.90 6.96
N PRO A 81 13.26 -11.64 7.92
CA PRO A 81 14.71 -11.68 7.68
C PRO A 81 15.26 -12.97 7.06
N GLU A 82 14.54 -14.08 7.20
CA GLU A 82 14.95 -15.39 6.67
C GLU A 82 14.60 -15.58 5.19
N ALA A 83 13.87 -14.65 4.56
CA ALA A 83 13.48 -14.75 3.17
C ALA A 83 14.70 -14.62 2.23
N SER A 84 14.80 -15.52 1.25
CA SER A 84 15.83 -15.46 0.20
C SER A 84 15.68 -14.19 -0.65
N SER A 85 16.78 -13.55 -1.08
CA SER A 85 16.71 -12.42 -2.02
C SER A 85 16.28 -12.80 -3.45
N ALA A 86 16.24 -14.09 -3.78
CA ALA A 86 15.97 -14.57 -5.15
C ALA A 86 14.55 -15.12 -5.37
N GLY A 87 13.77 -15.36 -4.30
CA GLY A 87 12.52 -16.11 -4.38
C GLY A 87 12.68 -17.50 -5.04
N PRO A 88 11.57 -18.18 -5.39
CA PRO A 88 10.20 -17.91 -4.91
C PRO A 88 10.12 -18.07 -3.39
N TRP A 89 9.09 -17.46 -2.79
CA TRP A 89 8.89 -17.45 -1.33
C TRP A 89 7.69 -18.28 -0.91
N ASP A 90 7.87 -19.08 0.14
CA ASP A 90 6.77 -19.72 0.85
C ASP A 90 6.05 -18.70 1.75
N ASP A 91 4.76 -18.90 1.99
CA ASP A 91 3.96 -17.98 2.82
C ASP A 91 4.51 -17.87 4.25
N SER A 92 5.23 -18.88 4.76
CA SER A 92 5.86 -18.85 6.08
C SER A 92 6.96 -17.79 6.23
N VAL A 93 7.56 -17.30 5.14
CA VAL A 93 8.56 -16.21 5.18
C VAL A 93 7.99 -14.85 4.78
N ILE A 94 6.69 -14.77 4.49
CA ILE A 94 5.97 -13.53 4.16
C ILE A 94 5.33 -12.98 5.44
N LYS A 95 5.44 -11.68 5.66
CA LYS A 95 4.79 -10.97 6.77
C LYS A 95 3.31 -10.74 6.48
N PRO A 96 2.47 -10.44 7.49
CA PRO A 96 1.04 -10.20 7.30
C PRO A 96 0.73 -9.20 6.18
N TRP A 97 1.44 -8.07 6.13
CA TRP A 97 1.28 -7.08 5.06
C TRP A 97 1.58 -7.64 3.66
N GLY A 98 2.66 -8.41 3.51
CA GLY A 98 2.99 -9.07 2.23
C GLY A 98 1.94 -10.09 1.80
N LEU A 99 1.31 -10.79 2.74
CA LEU A 99 0.18 -11.69 2.45
C LEU A 99 -1.05 -10.90 1.97
N SER A 100 -1.37 -9.78 2.62
CA SER A 100 -2.46 -8.89 2.18
C SER A 100 -2.24 -8.37 0.75
N VAL A 101 -1.01 -7.97 0.41
CA VAL A 101 -0.67 -7.54 -0.96
C VAL A 101 -0.76 -8.68 -1.97
N LYS A 102 -0.27 -9.88 -1.60
CA LYS A 102 -0.36 -11.07 -2.45
C LYS A 102 -1.80 -11.46 -2.78
N GLU A 103 -2.73 -11.24 -1.85
CA GLU A 103 -4.16 -11.45 -2.08
C GLU A 103 -4.77 -10.35 -2.94
N TRP A 104 -4.44 -9.08 -2.68
CA TRP A 104 -4.91 -7.94 -3.45
C TRP A 104 -4.52 -7.97 -4.94
N LEU A 105 -3.37 -8.56 -5.28
CA LEU A 105 -2.87 -8.66 -6.67
C LEU A 105 -3.58 -9.73 -7.52
N LYS A 106 -4.43 -10.58 -6.94
CA LYS A 106 -5.15 -11.65 -7.66
C LYS A 106 -6.46 -11.16 -8.25
#